data_AF-A0A914QGA5-F1
#
_entry.id   AF-A0A914QGA5-F1
#
_cell.length_a   1.000
_cell.length_b   1.000
_cell.length_c   1.000
_cell.angle_alpha   90.00
_cell.angle_beta   90.00
_cell.angle_gamma   90.00
#
_symmetry.space_group_name_H-M   'P 1'
#
loop_
_entity.id
_entity.type
_entity.pdbx_description
1 polymer ?
#
loop_
_entity_poly.entity_id
_entity_poly.type
_entity_poly.pdbx_seq_one_letter_code
_entity_poly.pdbx_strand_id
1 'polypeptide(L)'
;MDSMNEAKEKSEFDVENFEKANKKDKYIFLAEVHKFECDFYNNLTTIIDVPCPKVFQTREWIVKKQEGVLHMEDLTLRGKTLMFFENINLTQVKCVIRHLAHMHKNILSIDPAIWHGKYVTNQETLADCAQVFAPMELSFLRRCKREGNQKK
;
A
#
# COMPACT_ATOMS: atom_id res chain seq x y z
N MET A 1 17.22 -37.84 1.92
CA MET A 1 17.04 -37.26 3.26
C MET A 1 17.51 -35.84 3.15
N ASP A 2 16.60 -35.04 2.62
CA ASP A 2 16.88 -33.84 1.86
C ASP A 2 16.75 -32.61 2.75
N SER A 3 17.79 -31.77 2.73
CA SER A 3 17.68 -30.35 2.42
C SER A 3 16.37 -29.66 2.84
N MET A 4 16.24 -29.29 4.12
CA MET A 4 15.15 -28.42 4.60
C MET A 4 15.61 -27.40 5.66
N ASN A 5 16.82 -26.84 5.55
CA ASN A 5 17.32 -25.90 6.56
C ASN A 5 17.69 -24.49 6.06
N GLU A 6 17.26 -24.07 4.87
CA GLU A 6 17.77 -22.80 4.29
C GLU A 6 16.70 -21.78 3.89
N ALA A 7 15.53 -21.77 4.54
CA ALA A 7 14.46 -20.83 4.15
C ALA A 7 13.63 -20.24 5.32
N LYS A 8 14.25 -19.97 6.48
CA LYS A 8 13.57 -19.24 7.57
C LYS A 8 14.47 -18.18 8.21
N GLU A 9 14.79 -17.16 7.44
CA GLU A 9 15.12 -15.82 7.96
C GLU A 9 14.43 -14.79 7.05
N LYS A 10 13.10 -14.82 7.00
CA LYS A 10 12.35 -13.61 6.64
C LYS A 10 12.24 -12.82 7.92
N SER A 11 13.13 -11.85 8.11
CA SER A 11 13.11 -10.92 9.23
C SER A 11 11.84 -10.09 9.14
N GLU A 12 10.87 -10.44 9.96
CA GLU A 12 9.76 -9.57 10.33
C GLU A 12 10.39 -8.33 10.99
N PHE A 13 10.33 -7.18 10.31
CA PHE A 13 11.01 -5.97 10.74
C PHE A 13 10.00 -5.03 11.41
N ASP A 14 10.03 -4.99 12.74
CA ASP A 14 9.20 -4.11 13.56
C ASP A 14 9.68 -2.64 13.43
N VAL A 15 8.75 -1.76 13.06
CA VAL A 15 9.01 -0.30 12.92
C VAL A 15 9.53 0.31 14.24
N GLU A 16 9.09 -0.21 15.39
CA GLU A 16 9.53 0.23 16.72
C GLU A 16 11.01 -0.06 17.00
N ASN A 17 11.62 -1.00 16.27
CA ASN A 17 13.03 -1.36 16.42
C ASN A 17 13.93 -0.70 15.38
N PHE A 18 13.39 0.12 14.45
CA PHE A 18 14.20 0.76 13.41
C PHE A 18 15.30 1.64 13.99
N GLU A 19 15.05 2.44 15.02
CA GLU A 19 16.08 3.30 15.60
C GLU A 19 17.24 2.50 16.23
N LYS A 20 16.91 1.37 16.87
CA LYS A 20 17.85 0.47 17.56
C LYS A 20 18.54 -0.52 16.62
N ALA A 21 18.00 -0.71 15.41
CA ALA A 21 18.57 -1.61 14.42
C ALA A 21 19.97 -1.18 13.98
N ASN A 22 20.81 -2.17 13.67
CA ASN A 22 22.13 -1.90 13.15
C ASN A 22 22.03 -1.23 11.75
N LYS A 23 23.13 -0.60 11.32
CA LYS A 23 23.18 0.13 10.05
C LYS A 23 22.87 -0.76 8.84
N LYS A 24 23.25 -2.03 8.87
CA LYS A 24 23.03 -2.98 7.76
C LYS A 24 21.54 -3.29 7.60
N ASP A 25 20.85 -3.56 8.70
CA ASP A 25 19.44 -3.93 8.70
C ASP A 25 18.57 -2.75 8.24
N LYS A 26 18.92 -1.53 8.65
CA LYS A 26 18.29 -0.29 8.16
C LYS A 26 18.37 -0.18 6.63
N TYR A 27 19.52 -0.45 6.03
CA TYR A 27 19.67 -0.38 4.58
C TYR A 27 18.90 -1.47 3.84
N ILE A 28 18.83 -2.68 4.41
CA ILE A 28 18.05 -3.76 3.83
C ILE A 28 16.56 -3.39 3.82
N PHE A 29 16.05 -2.90 4.94
CA PHE A 29 14.67 -2.44 5.05
C PHE A 29 14.36 -1.31 4.07
N LEU A 30 15.20 -0.27 4.01
CA LEU A 30 14.98 0.84 3.07
C LEU A 30 15.03 0.40 1.60
N ALA A 31 15.90 -0.54 1.25
CA ALA A 31 15.94 -1.11 -0.09
C ALA A 31 14.69 -1.92 -0.42
N GLU A 32 14.12 -2.63 0.55
CA GLU A 32 12.86 -3.36 0.40
C GLU A 32 11.66 -2.42 0.24
N VAL A 33 11.57 -1.36 1.06
CA VAL A 33 10.52 -0.34 0.93
C VAL A 33 10.61 0.36 -0.44
N HIS A 34 11.81 0.75 -0.87
CA HIS A 34 12.03 1.35 -2.20
C HIS A 34 11.62 0.41 -3.34
N LYS A 35 11.86 -0.90 -3.18
CA LYS A 35 11.42 -1.91 -4.15
C LYS A 35 9.89 -1.96 -4.24
N PHE A 36 9.18 -1.95 -3.13
CA PHE A 36 7.72 -1.91 -3.12
C PHE A 36 7.18 -0.62 -3.74
N GLU A 37 7.81 0.52 -3.48
CA GLU A 37 7.47 1.78 -4.12
C GLU A 37 7.64 1.71 -5.64
N CYS A 38 8.79 1.22 -6.13
CA CYS A 38 9.03 1.03 -7.56
C CYS A 38 7.99 0.10 -8.19
N ASP A 39 7.66 -1.01 -7.53
CA ASP A 39 6.69 -1.99 -8.01
C ASP A 39 5.28 -1.41 -8.07
N PHE A 40 4.88 -0.61 -7.07
CA PHE A 40 3.62 0.14 -7.09
C PHE A 40 3.53 1.04 -8.32
N TYR A 41 4.56 1.85 -8.55
CA TYR A 41 4.58 2.79 -9.67
C TYR A 41 4.62 2.09 -11.03
N ASN A 42 5.38 1.01 -11.17
CA ASN A 42 5.53 0.29 -12.43
C ASN A 42 4.30 -0.56 -12.80
N ASN A 43 3.67 -1.20 -11.80
CA ASN A 43 2.67 -2.25 -12.05
C ASN A 43 1.26 -1.90 -11.57
N LEU A 44 1.11 -1.10 -10.50
CA LEU A 44 -0.19 -0.86 -9.86
C LEU A 44 -0.85 0.46 -10.27
N THR A 45 -0.08 1.46 -10.70
CA THR A 45 -0.67 2.76 -11.10
C THR A 45 -1.51 2.68 -12.38
N THR A 46 -1.27 1.69 -13.23
CA THR A 46 -2.03 1.49 -14.48
C THR A 46 -3.44 0.95 -14.25
N ILE A 47 -3.67 0.33 -13.09
CA ILE A 47 -4.94 -0.31 -12.71
C ILE A 47 -5.68 0.47 -11.63
N ILE A 48 -5.03 1.38 -10.92
CA ILE A 48 -5.63 2.20 -9.87
C ILE A 48 -6.14 3.51 -10.49
N ASP A 49 -7.42 3.81 -10.29
CA ASP A 49 -8.06 5.06 -10.74
C ASP A 49 -7.83 6.17 -9.70
N VAL A 50 -6.56 6.52 -9.49
CA VAL A 50 -6.13 7.60 -8.59
C VAL A 50 -5.13 8.50 -9.32
N PRO A 51 -5.18 9.83 -9.13
CA PRO A 51 -4.19 10.74 -9.67
C PRO A 51 -2.80 10.39 -9.15
N CYS A 52 -2.01 9.71 -9.97
CA CYS A 52 -0.62 9.42 -9.69
C CYS A 52 0.28 10.38 -10.50
N PRO A 53 1.47 10.73 -9.98
CA PRO A 53 2.50 11.42 -10.73
C PRO A 53 2.93 10.57 -11.93
N LYS A 54 3.23 11.21 -13.05
CA LYS A 54 3.84 10.51 -14.18
C LYS A 54 5.24 10.04 -13.79
N VAL A 55 5.52 8.76 -13.97
CA VAL A 55 6.84 8.17 -13.69
C VAL A 55 7.64 8.12 -14.98
N PHE A 56 8.83 8.70 -14.97
CA PHE A 56 9.74 8.72 -16.11
C PHE A 56 10.72 7.56 -16.08
N GLN A 57 11.23 7.21 -14.88
CA GLN A 57 12.18 6.12 -14.71
C GLN A 57 12.16 5.61 -13.27
N THR A 58 12.31 4.30 -13.12
CA THR A 58 12.54 3.63 -11.83
C THR A 58 13.83 2.81 -11.88
N ARG A 59 14.50 2.67 -10.73
CA ARG A 59 15.67 1.84 -10.54
C ARG A 59 15.67 1.32 -9.11
N GLU A 60 15.74 0.01 -8.95
CA GLU A 60 15.78 -0.62 -7.63
C GLU A 60 17.09 -0.30 -6.89
N TRP A 61 17.00 -0.22 -5.55
CA TRP A 61 18.16 -0.13 -4.68
C TRP A 61 18.67 -1.53 -4.37
N ILE A 62 19.94 -1.80 -4.72
CA ILE A 62 20.64 -3.02 -4.33
C ILE A 62 21.75 -2.64 -3.34
N VAL A 63 21.59 -3.04 -2.07
CA VAL A 63 22.50 -2.70 -0.97
C VAL A 63 23.96 -3.03 -1.35
N LYS A 64 24.86 -2.06 -1.18
CA LYS A 64 26.30 -2.10 -1.54
C LYS A 64 26.63 -2.24 -3.05
N LYS A 65 25.64 -2.28 -3.95
CA LYS A 65 25.86 -2.45 -5.39
C LYS A 65 25.36 -1.27 -6.22
N GLN A 66 24.19 -0.74 -5.92
CA GLN A 66 23.51 0.26 -6.75
C GLN A 66 22.52 1.07 -5.92
N GLU A 67 22.50 2.39 -6.08
CA GLU A 67 21.48 3.24 -5.46
C GLU A 67 20.13 3.14 -6.18
N GLY A 68 19.06 3.25 -5.39
CA GLY A 68 17.69 3.33 -5.92
C GLY A 68 17.40 4.72 -6.49
N VAL A 69 16.59 4.78 -7.54
CA VAL A 69 16.13 6.04 -8.15
C VAL A 69 14.65 5.91 -8.50
N LEU A 70 13.87 6.92 -8.14
CA LEU A 70 12.52 7.15 -8.63
C LEU A 70 12.46 8.54 -9.25
N HIS A 71 12.36 8.59 -10.58
CA HIS A 71 12.24 9.84 -11.33
C HIS A 71 10.80 10.02 -11.80
N MET A 72 10.15 11.04 -11.28
CA MET A 72 8.72 11.28 -11.42
C MET A 72 8.42 12.77 -11.59
N GLU A 73 7.22 13.05 -12.08
CA GLU A 73 6.67 14.39 -12.24
C GLU A 73 6.65 15.18 -10.92
N ASP A 74 7.05 16.44 -11.00
CA ASP A 74 6.92 17.39 -9.90
C ASP A 74 5.44 17.79 -9.71
N LEU A 75 4.91 17.51 -8.52
CA LEU A 75 3.52 17.81 -8.16
C LEU A 75 3.34 19.19 -7.56
N THR A 76 4.38 19.99 -7.35
CA THR A 76 4.30 21.28 -6.63
C THR A 76 3.25 22.24 -7.20
N LEU A 77 3.00 22.19 -8.52
CA LEU A 77 2.01 23.04 -9.18
C LEU A 77 0.55 22.57 -9.02
N ARG A 78 0.32 21.30 -8.69
CA ARG A 78 -1.03 20.68 -8.66
C ARG A 78 -1.36 19.93 -7.37
N GLY A 79 -0.38 19.75 -6.49
CA GLY A 79 -0.49 19.11 -5.20
C GLY A 79 -0.36 20.12 -4.07
N LYS A 80 -0.75 19.70 -2.86
CA LYS A 80 -0.52 20.45 -1.63
C LYS A 80 -0.05 19.48 -0.55
N THR A 81 1.08 19.80 0.08
CA THR A 81 1.47 19.16 1.35
C THR A 81 0.63 19.79 2.46
N LEU A 82 -0.14 18.96 3.15
CA LEU A 82 -0.96 19.41 4.27
C LEU A 82 -0.18 19.25 5.58
N MET A 83 -0.09 20.31 6.37
CA MET A 83 0.45 20.23 7.73
C MET A 83 -0.59 19.62 8.66
N PHE A 84 -0.15 18.96 9.74
CA PHE A 84 -1.04 18.26 10.68
C PHE A 84 -2.16 19.15 11.28
N PHE A 85 -1.90 20.45 11.41
CA PHE A 85 -2.85 21.43 11.97
C PHE A 85 -3.77 22.07 10.90
N GLU A 86 -3.57 21.78 9.62
CA GLU A 86 -4.42 22.30 8.56
C GLU A 86 -5.72 21.48 8.45
N ASN A 87 -6.85 22.18 8.42
CA ASN A 87 -8.14 21.56 8.23
C ASN A 87 -8.41 21.28 6.75
N ILE A 88 -9.07 20.16 6.48
CA ILE A 88 -9.62 19.81 5.16
C ILE A 88 -11.12 20.06 5.15
N ASN A 89 -11.61 20.65 4.05
CA ASN A 89 -13.06 20.83 3.90
C ASN A 89 -13.76 19.51 3.52
N LEU A 90 -15.07 19.45 3.71
CA LEU A 90 -15.86 18.25 3.45
C LEU A 90 -15.72 17.73 2.02
N THR A 91 -15.56 18.62 1.04
CA THR A 91 -15.38 18.25 -0.37
C THR A 91 -14.04 17.55 -0.59
N GLN A 92 -12.96 18.06 0.01
CA GLN A 92 -11.63 17.45 -0.02
C GLN A 92 -11.65 16.08 0.66
N VAL A 93 -12.28 15.96 1.83
CA VAL A 93 -12.47 14.68 2.53
C VAL A 93 -13.18 13.66 1.62
N LYS A 94 -14.30 14.04 1.00
CA LYS A 94 -15.04 13.17 0.09
C LYS A 94 -14.19 12.75 -1.12
N CYS A 95 -13.36 13.65 -1.65
CA CYS A 95 -12.44 13.31 -2.73
C CYS A 95 -11.37 12.31 -2.29
N VAL A 96 -10.73 12.50 -1.13
CA VAL A 96 -9.73 11.55 -0.60
C VAL A 96 -10.36 10.18 -0.37
N ILE A 97 -11.52 10.12 0.30
CA ILE A 97 -12.24 8.88 0.56
C ILE A 97 -12.60 8.16 -0.76
N ARG A 98 -13.04 8.90 -1.78
CA ARG A 98 -13.35 8.32 -3.09
C ARG A 98 -12.11 7.66 -3.70
N HIS A 99 -10.98 8.35 -3.74
CA HIS A 99 -9.74 7.80 -4.30
C HIS A 99 -9.24 6.58 -3.50
N LEU A 100 -9.31 6.63 -2.17
CA LEU A 100 -8.98 5.48 -1.32
C LEU A 100 -9.89 4.29 -1.59
N ALA A 101 -11.20 4.51 -1.71
CA ALA A 101 -12.15 3.44 -2.01
C ALA A 101 -11.88 2.80 -3.39
N HIS A 102 -11.56 3.61 -4.40
CA HIS A 102 -11.17 3.12 -5.73
C HIS A 102 -9.87 2.33 -5.68
N MET A 103 -8.87 2.84 -4.96
CA MET A 103 -7.59 2.15 -4.76
C MET A 103 -7.79 0.79 -4.09
N HIS A 104 -8.50 0.74 -2.97
CA HIS A 104 -8.78 -0.51 -2.26
C HIS A 104 -9.57 -1.50 -3.12
N LYS A 105 -10.63 -1.03 -3.80
CA LYS A 105 -11.41 -1.87 -4.72
C LYS A 105 -10.54 -2.47 -5.80
N ASN A 106 -9.70 -1.66 -6.46
CA ASN A 106 -8.88 -2.12 -7.57
C ASN A 106 -7.81 -3.09 -7.09
N ILE A 107 -7.12 -2.80 -5.97
CA ILE A 107 -6.13 -3.70 -5.37
C ILE A 107 -6.72 -5.05 -4.98
N LEU A 108 -7.90 -5.06 -4.35
CA LEU A 108 -8.59 -6.30 -3.97
C LEU A 108 -9.11 -7.11 -5.17
N SER A 109 -9.20 -6.48 -6.34
CA SER A 109 -9.65 -7.11 -7.59
C SER A 109 -8.50 -7.57 -8.48
N ILE A 110 -7.24 -7.39 -8.05
CA ILE A 110 -6.07 -7.86 -8.79
C ILE A 110 -5.98 -9.38 -8.70
N ASP A 111 -5.57 -10.02 -9.81
CA ASP A 111 -5.26 -11.45 -9.82
C ASP A 111 -4.30 -11.81 -8.67
N PRO A 112 -4.66 -12.77 -7.79
CA PRO A 112 -3.78 -13.31 -6.76
C PRO A 112 -2.38 -13.64 -7.27
N ALA A 113 -2.23 -14.10 -8.51
CA ALA A 113 -0.92 -14.42 -9.09
C ALA A 113 0.05 -13.22 -9.13
N ILE A 114 -0.46 -11.98 -9.16
CA ILE A 114 0.35 -10.76 -9.24
C ILE A 114 0.98 -10.41 -7.89
N TRP A 115 0.30 -10.68 -6.76
CA TRP A 115 0.75 -10.25 -5.44
C TRP A 115 1.13 -11.39 -4.48
N HIS A 116 0.66 -12.61 -4.73
CA HIS A 116 0.88 -13.76 -3.85
C HIS A 116 2.38 -14.08 -3.71
N GLY A 117 2.89 -14.03 -2.48
CA GLY A 117 4.29 -14.32 -2.15
C GLY A 117 5.29 -13.21 -2.46
N LYS A 118 4.87 -12.10 -3.11
CA LYS A 118 5.72 -10.93 -3.39
C LYS A 118 5.82 -9.97 -2.22
N TYR A 119 4.71 -9.76 -1.50
CA TYR A 119 4.64 -8.91 -0.33
C TYR A 119 4.56 -9.79 0.92
N VAL A 120 5.37 -9.49 1.92
CA VAL A 120 5.31 -10.18 3.21
C VAL A 120 4.03 -9.73 3.91
N THR A 121 3.12 -10.66 4.13
CA THR A 121 1.92 -10.40 4.94
C THR A 121 2.33 -10.47 6.41
N ASN A 122 2.47 -9.32 7.07
CA ASN A 122 2.58 -9.30 8.53
C ASN A 122 1.25 -9.83 9.07
N GLN A 123 1.26 -10.80 9.99
CA GLN A 123 0.02 -11.40 10.52
C GLN A 123 -0.93 -10.34 11.11
N GLU A 124 -0.37 -9.24 11.60
CA GLU A 124 -1.10 -8.07 12.12
C GLU A 124 -1.87 -7.31 11.03
N THR A 125 -1.31 -7.15 9.83
CA THR A 125 -2.00 -6.45 8.72
C THR A 125 -3.25 -7.17 8.22
N LEU A 126 -3.31 -8.51 8.30
CA LEU A 126 -4.52 -9.28 7.98
C LEU A 126 -5.62 -9.08 9.04
N ALA A 127 -5.24 -8.99 10.31
CA ALA A 127 -6.18 -8.74 11.40
C ALA A 127 -6.76 -7.32 11.33
N ASP A 128 -5.95 -6.32 10.97
CA ASP A 128 -6.39 -4.93 10.80
C ASP A 128 -7.26 -4.74 9.55
N CYS A 129 -6.93 -5.36 8.42
CA CYS A 129 -7.81 -5.35 7.25
C CYS A 129 -9.18 -5.95 7.59
N ALA A 130 -9.24 -7.06 8.32
CA ALA A 130 -10.51 -7.67 8.74
C ALA A 130 -11.35 -6.72 9.62
N GLN A 131 -10.73 -5.96 10.51
CA GLN A 131 -11.43 -5.00 11.37
C GLN A 131 -11.95 -3.77 10.61
N VAL A 132 -11.25 -3.32 9.57
CA VAL A 132 -11.64 -2.17 8.74
C VAL A 132 -12.74 -2.54 7.73
N PHE A 133 -12.70 -3.74 7.15
CA PHE A 133 -13.65 -4.16 6.12
C PHE A 133 -14.93 -4.82 6.69
N ALA A 134 -14.88 -5.48 7.85
CA ALA A 134 -16.06 -6.12 8.44
C ALA A 134 -17.25 -5.16 8.73
N PRO A 135 -17.04 -3.92 9.21
CA PRO A 135 -18.13 -2.96 9.41
C PRO A 135 -18.73 -2.46 8.09
N MET A 136 -17.93 -2.41 7.02
CA MET A 136 -18.34 -1.91 5.72
C MET A 136 -19.26 -2.90 5.00
N GLU A 137 -18.96 -4.20 5.06
CA GLU A 137 -19.86 -5.24 4.52
C GLU A 137 -21.19 -5.29 5.28
N LEU A 138 -21.16 -5.20 6.62
CA LEU A 138 -22.38 -5.26 7.43
C LEU A 138 -23.29 -4.04 7.23
N SER A 139 -22.73 -2.86 7.00
CA SER A 139 -23.52 -1.65 6.73
C SER A 139 -24.07 -1.62 5.30
N PHE A 140 -23.30 -2.07 4.31
CA PHE A 140 -23.76 -2.21 2.92
C PHE A 140 -24.86 -3.27 2.78
N LEU A 141 -24.68 -4.45 3.37
CA LEU A 141 -25.69 -5.53 3.39
C LEU A 141 -26.97 -5.12 4.15
N ARG A 142 -26.85 -4.37 5.26
CA ARG A 142 -28.02 -3.82 5.97
C ARG A 142 -28.77 -2.78 5.13
N ARG A 143 -28.07 -1.98 4.31
CA ARG A 143 -28.69 -0.99 3.43
C ARG A 143 -29.42 -1.64 2.25
N CYS A 144 -28.82 -2.62 1.59
CA CYS A 144 -29.49 -3.40 0.53
C CYS A 144 -30.72 -4.16 1.04
N LYS A 145 -30.70 -4.70 2.27
CA LYS A 145 -31.89 -5.31 2.90
C LYS A 145 -33.01 -4.33 3.20
N ARG A 146 -32.71 -3.07 3.52
CA ARG A 146 -33.74 -2.04 3.78
C ARG A 146 -34.39 -1.54 2.48
N GLU A 147 -33.59 -1.36 1.43
CA GLU A 147 -34.10 -0.89 0.13
C GLU A 147 -34.91 -1.98 -0.61
N GLY A 148 -34.64 -3.26 -0.34
CA GLY A 148 -35.47 -4.39 -0.82
C GLY A 148 -36.82 -4.56 -0.12
N ASN A 149 -36.98 -4.04 1.11
CA ASN A 149 -38.22 -4.16 1.90
C ASN A 149 -39.17 -2.95 1.79
N GLN A 150 -38.79 -1.89 1.07
CA GLN A 150 -39.69 -0.76 0.76
C GLN A 150 -40.41 -0.91 -0.59
N LYS A 151 -40.19 -2.02 -1.31
CA LYS A 151 -40.92 -2.39 -2.53
C LYS A 151 -41.73 -3.67 -2.32
N LYS A 152 -42.69 -3.64 -1.40
CA LYS A 152 -43.84 -4.55 -1.35
C LYS A 152 -45.05 -3.81 -0.81
#